data_AF-A0A542GQ12-F1
#
_entry.id   AF-A0A542GQ12-F1
#
_cell.length_a   1.000
_cell.length_b   1.000
_cell.length_c   1.000
_cell.angle_alpha   90.00
_cell.angle_beta   90.00
_cell.angle_gamma   90.00
#
_symmetry.space_group_name_H-M   'P 1'
#
loop_
_entity.id
_entity.type
_entity.pdbx_description
1 polymer ?
#
loop_
_entity_poly.entity_id
_entity_poly.type
_entity_poly.pdbx_seq_one_letter_code
_entity_poly.pdbx_strand_id
1 'polypeptide(L)'
;MNKLSRRAQILLGIIATIALTGVSLVVVALVGGGMTLRGFGFPVAARCTTPALPGSLIDVTATDMGGPMMSGSRRMGGMRLTADRATVEHGEVSFLVTNAGRLAHEMVILPITGTQLAGTRVTGGDGKIDEAGSLGEAAATCTEGEGLGILPGSAGWVTVTLPPGRYELVCNLPGHYAAGMYTQLTVS
;
A
#
# COMPACT_ATOMS: atom_id res chain seq x y z
N MET A 1 56.28 1.20 -35.03
CA MET A 1 55.20 0.82 -34.08
C MET A 1 55.57 1.37 -32.71
N ASN A 2 55.12 2.59 -32.40
CA ASN A 2 55.53 3.28 -31.17
C ASN A 2 54.62 2.82 -30.02
N LYS A 3 55.16 2.04 -29.09
CA LYS A 3 54.45 1.62 -27.87
C LYS A 3 54.26 2.84 -26.99
N LEU A 4 53.01 3.25 -26.75
CA LEU A 4 52.68 4.30 -25.79
C LEU A 4 53.19 3.92 -24.39
N SER A 5 53.84 4.86 -23.72
CA SER A 5 54.35 4.71 -22.36
C SER A 5 53.22 4.37 -21.38
N ARG A 6 53.52 3.55 -20.36
CA ARG A 6 52.59 3.18 -19.27
C ARG A 6 51.89 4.40 -18.65
N ARG A 7 52.56 5.57 -18.61
CA ARG A 7 51.97 6.82 -18.10
C ARG A 7 50.85 7.36 -19.01
N ALA A 8 50.97 7.20 -20.33
CA ALA A 8 49.94 7.58 -21.28
C ALA A 8 48.73 6.64 -21.23
N GLN A 9 48.95 5.35 -20.97
CA GLN A 9 47.86 4.37 -20.78
C GLN A 9 47.08 4.62 -19.49
N ILE A 10 47.76 5.00 -18.40
CA ILE A 10 47.11 5.35 -17.12
C ILE A 10 46.30 6.65 -17.25
N LEU A 11 46.84 7.66 -17.94
CA LEU A 11 46.13 8.93 -18.18
C LEU A 11 44.88 8.73 -19.05
N LEU A 12 44.94 7.90 -20.09
CA LEU A 12 43.77 7.55 -20.92
C LEU A 12 42.70 6.80 -20.12
N GLY A 13 43.10 5.90 -19.21
CA GLY A 13 42.16 5.19 -18.34
C GLY A 13 41.41 6.12 -17.36
N ILE A 14 42.13 7.08 -16.76
CA ILE A 14 41.52 8.06 -15.83
C ILE A 14 40.56 9.01 -16.56
N ILE A 15 40.93 9.47 -17.76
CA ILE A 15 40.07 10.33 -18.60
C ILE A 15 38.80 9.59 -19.04
N ALA A 16 38.90 8.31 -19.40
CA ALA A 16 37.75 7.48 -19.77
C ALA A 16 36.78 7.26 -18.58
N THR A 17 37.29 7.08 -17.36
CA THR A 17 36.44 6.93 -16.17
C THR A 17 35.75 8.24 -15.76
N ILE A 18 36.40 9.39 -15.88
CA ILE A 18 35.80 10.70 -15.56
C ILE A 18 34.72 11.08 -16.59
N ALA A 19 34.91 10.71 -17.86
CA ALA A 19 33.90 10.90 -18.89
C ALA A 19 32.65 10.04 -18.67
N LEU A 20 32.78 8.80 -18.18
CA LEU A 20 31.61 7.94 -17.86
C LEU A 20 30.85 8.41 -16.60
N THR A 21 31.52 8.97 -15.60
CA THR A 21 30.84 9.50 -14.40
C THR A 21 30.25 10.90 -14.63
N GLY A 22 30.80 11.69 -15.57
CA GLY A 22 30.30 13.03 -15.90
C GLY A 22 29.02 13.06 -16.74
N VAL A 23 28.71 11.98 -17.46
CA VAL A 23 27.51 11.91 -18.33
C VAL A 23 26.26 11.43 -17.56
N SER A 24 26.40 10.82 -16.37
CA SER A 24 25.24 10.34 -15.60
C SER A 24 24.47 11.43 -14.82
N LEU A 25 24.99 12.66 -14.72
CA LEU A 25 24.31 13.74 -14.00
C LEU A 25 23.58 14.76 -14.90
N VAL A 26 23.54 14.55 -16.22
CA VAL A 26 22.91 15.52 -17.16
C VAL A 26 21.58 15.00 -17.74
N VAL A 27 21.16 13.76 -17.47
CA VAL A 27 19.90 13.20 -18.03
C VAL A 27 18.67 13.42 -17.13
N VAL A 28 18.82 13.87 -15.89
CA VAL A 28 17.65 14.13 -15.01
C VAL A 28 17.00 15.51 -15.27
N ALA A 29 17.59 16.35 -16.13
CA ALA A 29 17.14 17.74 -16.31
C ALA A 29 16.16 17.98 -17.48
N LEU A 30 15.74 16.96 -18.25
CA LEU A 30 14.86 17.16 -19.41
C LEU A 30 13.49 16.47 -19.35
N VAL A 31 13.14 15.80 -18.25
CA VAL A 31 11.79 15.24 -18.04
C VAL A 31 11.33 15.50 -16.61
N GLY A 32 11.00 16.75 -16.29
CA GLY A 32 10.46 17.10 -14.98
C GLY A 32 10.14 18.58 -14.93
N GLY A 33 8.85 18.91 -14.95
CA GLY A 33 8.32 20.27 -15.07
C GLY A 33 8.86 21.26 -14.04
N GLY A 34 8.71 22.54 -14.40
CA GLY A 34 9.29 23.70 -13.73
C GLY A 34 9.17 23.72 -12.21
N MET A 35 10.30 24.04 -11.58
CA MET A 35 10.34 24.47 -10.18
C MET A 35 9.69 25.85 -10.08
N THR A 36 8.43 25.88 -9.67
CA THR A 36 7.82 27.09 -9.13
C THR A 36 8.03 27.11 -7.62
N LEU A 37 8.76 28.12 -7.15
CA LEU A 37 8.92 28.46 -5.74
C LEU A 37 7.57 28.91 -5.17
N ARG A 38 6.76 28.00 -4.63
CA ARG A 38 5.61 28.34 -3.77
C ARG A 38 5.29 27.26 -2.72
N GLY A 39 5.57 27.61 -1.47
CA GLY A 39 4.78 27.19 -0.30
C GLY A 39 5.12 25.84 0.33
N PHE A 40 5.23 25.83 1.66
CA PHE A 40 5.11 24.63 2.49
C PHE A 40 3.70 24.03 2.30
N GLY A 41 3.51 23.28 1.23
CA GLY A 41 2.34 22.44 1.00
C GLY A 41 2.61 21.03 1.48
N PHE A 42 1.68 20.47 2.25
CA PHE A 42 1.63 19.04 2.54
C PHE A 42 1.79 18.24 1.23
N PRO A 43 2.50 17.09 1.23
CA PRO A 43 2.65 16.28 0.03
C PRO A 43 1.24 15.98 -0.50
N VAL A 44 0.99 16.42 -1.74
CA VAL A 44 -0.25 16.11 -2.45
C VAL A 44 -0.32 14.58 -2.51
N ALA A 45 -1.39 14.00 -1.98
CA ALA A 45 -1.65 12.56 -2.04
C ALA A 45 -1.34 12.04 -3.45
N ALA A 46 -0.59 10.95 -3.57
CA ALA A 46 -0.35 10.33 -4.85
C ALA A 46 -1.71 9.93 -5.44
N ARG A 47 -2.15 10.66 -6.47
CA ARG A 47 -3.42 10.37 -7.15
C ARG A 47 -3.18 9.14 -8.02
N CYS A 48 -3.39 7.95 -7.48
CA CYS A 48 -3.42 6.75 -8.29
C CYS A 48 -4.50 6.90 -9.36
N THR A 49 -4.19 6.50 -10.59
CA THR A 49 -5.21 6.37 -11.64
C THR A 49 -5.85 5.00 -11.52
N THR A 50 -6.94 4.92 -10.76
CA THR A 50 -7.70 3.67 -10.64
C THR A 50 -8.45 3.41 -11.95
N PRO A 51 -8.33 2.22 -12.57
CA PRO A 51 -9.16 1.86 -13.71
C PRO A 51 -10.64 1.74 -13.31
N ALA A 52 -11.53 1.63 -14.28
CA ALA A 52 -12.91 1.25 -14.00
C ALA A 52 -12.93 -0.19 -13.43
N LEU A 53 -13.30 -0.33 -12.16
CA LEU A 53 -13.38 -1.62 -11.49
C LEU A 53 -14.74 -2.27 -11.78
N PRO A 54 -14.78 -3.57 -12.08
CA PRO A 54 -16.03 -4.26 -12.40
C PRO A 54 -16.81 -4.63 -11.13
N GLY A 55 -17.99 -5.25 -11.30
CA GLY A 55 -18.80 -5.72 -10.18
C GLY A 55 -19.26 -4.66 -9.17
N SER A 56 -19.55 -5.10 -7.94
CA SER A 56 -19.87 -4.19 -6.84
C SER A 56 -18.60 -3.59 -6.25
N LEU A 57 -18.47 -2.27 -6.25
CA LEU A 57 -17.31 -1.57 -5.69
C LEU A 57 -17.49 -1.26 -4.21
N ILE A 58 -16.60 -1.73 -3.35
CA ILE A 58 -16.49 -1.37 -1.93
C ILE A 58 -15.27 -0.46 -1.73
N ASP A 59 -15.49 0.72 -1.15
CA ASP A 59 -14.40 1.62 -0.79
C ASP A 59 -13.93 1.28 0.63
N VAL A 60 -12.64 0.99 0.76
CA VAL A 60 -12.00 0.65 2.03
C VAL A 60 -10.96 1.73 2.36
N THR A 61 -11.03 2.29 3.56
CA THR A 61 -10.06 3.28 4.04
C THR A 61 -9.22 2.67 5.16
N ALA A 62 -7.89 2.72 4.99
CA ALA A 62 -6.92 2.40 6.03
C ALA A 62 -6.42 3.70 6.70
N THR A 63 -6.40 3.72 8.03
CA THR A 63 -5.92 4.84 8.84
C THR A 63 -5.09 4.34 10.01
N ASP A 64 -4.08 5.10 10.41
CA ASP A 64 -3.22 4.82 11.58
C ASP A 64 -3.01 6.06 12.46
N MET A 65 -3.86 7.06 12.25
CA MET A 65 -3.78 8.34 12.91
C MET A 65 -4.91 8.50 13.93
N GLY A 66 -4.49 8.88 15.15
CA GLY A 66 -5.25 9.71 16.09
C GLY A 66 -6.44 10.45 15.49
N GLY A 67 -7.68 10.04 15.76
CA GLY A 67 -8.82 10.96 15.62
C GLY A 67 -8.56 12.27 16.38
N PRO A 68 -9.21 13.39 16.02
CA PRO A 68 -8.95 14.68 16.64
C PRO A 68 -9.01 14.56 18.16
N MET A 69 -7.93 14.97 18.84
CA MET A 69 -7.83 14.99 20.29
C MET A 69 -8.85 15.98 20.87
N MET A 70 -10.08 15.53 21.10
CA MET A 70 -11.07 16.20 21.92
C MET A 70 -11.42 15.24 23.06
N SER A 71 -11.10 15.66 24.28
CA SER A 71 -11.33 14.95 25.55
C SER A 71 -10.28 13.90 25.94
N GLY A 72 -9.20 14.36 26.57
CA GLY A 72 -8.68 13.90 27.89
C GLY A 72 -8.37 12.42 28.17
N SER A 73 -8.72 11.50 27.29
CA SER A 73 -8.43 10.08 27.38
C SER A 73 -7.30 9.78 26.42
N ARG A 74 -6.19 9.23 26.91
CA ARG A 74 -5.11 8.62 26.09
C ARG A 74 -5.67 7.43 25.29
N ARG A 75 -6.54 7.67 24.33
CA ARG A 75 -6.75 6.76 23.22
C ARG A 75 -5.89 7.31 22.09
N MET A 76 -4.68 6.75 21.99
CA MET A 76 -3.97 6.72 20.71
C MET A 76 -5.04 6.40 19.66
N GLY A 77 -5.30 7.26 18.67
CA GLY A 77 -6.23 6.84 17.61
C GLY A 77 -5.64 5.59 17.00
N GLY A 78 -6.36 4.50 17.20
CA GLY A 78 -5.90 3.17 16.84
C GLY A 78 -5.85 3.03 15.34
N MET A 79 -5.02 2.11 14.87
CA MET A 79 -5.09 1.70 13.49
C MET A 79 -6.49 1.16 13.18
N ARG A 80 -6.99 1.43 11.98
CA ARG A 80 -8.34 1.05 11.56
C ARG A 80 -8.40 0.76 10.07
N LEU A 81 -9.14 -0.29 9.74
CA LEU A 81 -9.62 -0.57 8.40
C LEU A 81 -11.15 -0.35 8.40
N THR A 82 -11.67 0.48 7.48
CA THR A 82 -13.10 0.81 7.42
C THR A 82 -13.61 0.60 5.99
N ALA A 83 -14.59 -0.28 5.81
CA ALA A 83 -15.36 -0.35 4.57
C ALA A 83 -16.51 0.67 4.62
N ASP A 84 -16.84 1.26 3.48
CA ASP A 84 -17.95 2.22 3.35
C ASP A 84 -19.32 1.58 3.61
N ARG A 85 -19.43 0.26 3.48
CA ARG A 85 -20.60 -0.54 3.80
C ARG A 85 -20.22 -1.89 4.42
N ALA A 86 -21.15 -2.44 5.20
CA ALA A 86 -20.98 -3.72 5.89
C ALA A 86 -21.63 -4.90 5.14
N THR A 87 -22.35 -4.65 4.03
CA THR A 87 -23.05 -5.67 3.26
C THR A 87 -22.98 -5.37 1.77
N VAL A 88 -22.87 -6.42 0.96
CA VAL A 88 -22.85 -6.37 -0.51
C VAL A 88 -23.52 -7.63 -1.07
N GLU A 89 -24.04 -7.54 -2.30
CA GLU A 89 -24.55 -8.71 -3.03
C GLU A 89 -23.41 -9.66 -3.40
N HIS A 90 -23.70 -10.95 -3.45
CA HIS A 90 -22.78 -11.97 -3.91
C HIS A 90 -22.42 -11.83 -5.40
N GLY A 91 -21.27 -12.40 -5.78
CA GLY A 91 -20.74 -12.33 -7.15
C GLY A 91 -19.45 -11.54 -7.21
N GLU A 92 -19.24 -10.81 -8.31
CA GLU A 92 -18.02 -10.05 -8.54
C GLU A 92 -18.01 -8.77 -7.68
N VAL A 93 -17.00 -8.66 -6.81
CA VAL A 93 -16.82 -7.54 -5.87
C VAL A 93 -15.40 -7.02 -6.02
N SER A 94 -15.27 -5.71 -6.26
CA SER A 94 -14.00 -5.01 -6.26
C SER A 94 -13.83 -4.22 -4.98
N PHE A 95 -12.63 -4.29 -4.40
CA PHE A 95 -12.24 -3.52 -3.23
C PHE A 95 -11.24 -2.46 -3.66
N LEU A 96 -11.58 -1.18 -3.48
CA LEU A 96 -10.65 -0.07 -3.63
C LEU A 96 -10.16 0.35 -2.25
N VAL A 97 -8.89 0.10 -1.96
CA VAL A 97 -8.29 0.35 -0.65
C VAL A 97 -7.46 1.61 -0.72
N THR A 98 -7.90 2.66 -0.02
CA THR A 98 -7.19 3.93 0.10
C THR A 98 -6.44 4.00 1.42
N ASN A 99 -5.13 4.27 1.34
CA ASN A 99 -4.32 4.52 2.51
C ASN A 99 -4.34 6.01 2.88
N ALA A 100 -5.11 6.34 3.91
CA ALA A 100 -5.17 7.68 4.51
C ALA A 100 -4.29 7.81 5.77
N GLY A 101 -3.47 6.80 6.07
CA GLY A 101 -2.51 6.78 7.17
C GLY A 101 -1.12 7.28 6.78
N ARG A 102 -0.15 7.02 7.66
CA ARG A 102 1.28 7.35 7.51
C ARG A 102 2.16 6.10 7.36
N LEU A 103 1.64 4.93 7.67
CA LEU A 103 2.28 3.64 7.48
C LEU A 103 1.76 3.00 6.19
N ALA A 104 2.50 2.04 5.65
CA ALA A 104 1.97 1.19 4.59
C ALA A 104 0.83 0.33 5.15
N HIS A 105 -0.20 0.08 4.34
CA HIS A 105 -1.34 -0.77 4.72
C HIS A 105 -1.72 -1.70 3.58
N GLU A 106 -2.41 -2.78 3.90
CA GLU A 106 -2.99 -3.69 2.91
C GLU A 106 -4.41 -4.07 3.31
N MET A 107 -5.09 -4.75 2.42
CA MET A 107 -6.32 -5.47 2.73
C MET A 107 -6.18 -6.91 2.23
N VAL A 108 -6.49 -7.88 3.09
CA VAL A 108 -6.63 -9.30 2.76
C VAL A 108 -8.06 -9.75 3.11
N ILE A 109 -8.67 -10.57 2.26
CA ILE A 109 -10.03 -11.07 2.45
C ILE A 109 -9.96 -12.49 3.02
N LEU A 110 -10.44 -12.67 4.25
CA LEU A 110 -10.47 -13.97 4.92
C LEU A 110 -11.91 -14.42 5.22
N PRO A 111 -12.32 -15.65 4.84
CA PRO A 111 -13.61 -16.18 5.24
C PRO A 111 -13.73 -16.29 6.77
N ILE A 112 -14.91 -15.96 7.29
CA ILE A 112 -15.27 -16.20 8.68
C ILE A 112 -16.18 -17.43 8.72
N THR A 113 -15.71 -18.51 9.36
CA THR A 113 -16.42 -19.79 9.44
C THR A 113 -16.90 -20.07 10.87
N GLY A 114 -18.00 -20.83 10.99
CA GLY A 114 -18.54 -21.26 12.27
C GLY A 114 -18.80 -20.11 13.24
N THR A 115 -18.25 -20.22 14.46
CA THR A 115 -18.42 -19.25 15.55
C THR A 115 -17.31 -18.18 15.60
N GLN A 116 -16.43 -18.11 14.60
CA GLN A 116 -15.35 -17.12 14.55
C GLN A 116 -15.94 -15.70 14.52
N LEU A 117 -15.36 -14.81 15.34
CA LEU A 117 -15.67 -13.39 15.36
C LEU A 117 -14.54 -12.60 14.69
N ALA A 118 -14.89 -11.53 13.98
CA ALA A 118 -13.88 -10.60 13.46
C ALA A 118 -13.09 -9.99 14.64
N GLY A 119 -11.79 -9.83 14.47
CA GLY A 119 -10.87 -9.34 15.49
C GLY A 119 -10.38 -10.38 16.49
N THR A 120 -10.72 -11.66 16.31
CA THR A 120 -10.37 -12.72 17.28
C THR A 120 -9.40 -13.77 16.75
N ARG A 121 -8.78 -13.53 15.59
CA ARG A 121 -7.73 -14.43 15.07
C ARG A 121 -6.47 -14.32 15.92
N VAL A 122 -5.78 -15.44 16.07
CA VAL A 122 -4.53 -15.50 16.84
C VAL A 122 -3.39 -14.91 16.01
N THR A 123 -2.67 -13.96 16.59
CA THR A 123 -1.45 -13.39 16.01
C THR A 123 -0.24 -14.23 16.40
N GLY A 124 0.56 -14.63 15.42
CA GLY A 124 1.81 -15.37 15.58
C GLY A 124 2.96 -14.48 16.10
N GLY A 125 4.12 -15.11 16.30
CA GLY A 125 5.31 -14.44 16.84
C GLY A 125 5.93 -13.39 15.90
N ASP A 126 5.58 -13.43 14.62
CA ASP A 126 5.94 -12.43 13.60
C ASP A 126 4.99 -11.24 13.54
N GLY A 127 3.97 -11.20 14.40
CA GLY A 127 2.98 -10.14 14.44
C GLY A 127 1.89 -10.27 13.38
N LYS A 128 1.79 -11.41 12.68
CA LYS A 128 0.78 -11.68 11.65
C LYS A 128 -0.24 -12.73 12.09
N ILE A 129 -1.43 -12.69 11.51
CA ILE A 129 -2.39 -13.80 11.60
C ILE A 129 -2.17 -14.79 10.45
N ASP A 130 -2.68 -16.01 10.61
CA ASP A 130 -2.71 -17.01 9.53
C ASP A 130 -3.67 -16.59 8.41
N GLU A 131 -3.16 -16.56 7.19
CA GLU A 131 -3.88 -16.19 5.97
C GLU A 131 -4.35 -17.40 5.15
N ALA A 132 -4.18 -18.62 5.68
CA ALA A 132 -4.65 -19.82 5.01
C ALA A 132 -6.14 -19.68 4.60
N GLY A 133 -6.39 -19.84 3.30
CA GLY A 133 -7.73 -19.68 2.73
C GLY A 133 -8.14 -18.24 2.43
N SER A 134 -7.22 -17.29 2.38
CA SER A 134 -7.47 -15.95 1.83
C SER A 134 -7.97 -16.03 0.40
N LEU A 135 -8.86 -15.11 0.04
CA LEU A 135 -9.50 -15.08 -1.27
C LEU A 135 -8.91 -14.03 -2.21
N GLY A 136 -8.09 -13.12 -1.67
CA GLY A 136 -7.43 -12.07 -2.42
C GLY A 136 -6.89 -10.99 -1.50
N GLU A 137 -5.99 -10.18 -2.04
CA GLU A 137 -5.38 -9.06 -1.34
C GLU A 137 -5.21 -7.84 -2.25
N ALA A 138 -5.26 -6.66 -1.63
CA ALA A 138 -4.88 -5.39 -2.22
C ALA A 138 -3.73 -4.83 -1.38
N ALA A 139 -2.51 -5.06 -1.84
CA ALA A 139 -1.26 -4.66 -1.19
C ALA A 139 -0.33 -3.88 -2.14
N ALA A 140 -0.61 -3.88 -3.44
CA ALA A 140 0.19 -3.15 -4.42
C ALA A 140 -0.14 -1.64 -4.46
N THR A 141 0.88 -0.79 -4.57
CA THR A 141 0.67 0.66 -4.66
C THR A 141 0.31 1.09 -6.08
N CYS A 142 -0.83 1.76 -6.22
CA CYS A 142 -1.41 2.24 -7.48
C CYS A 142 -1.60 1.16 -8.55
N THR A 143 -1.81 -0.09 -8.14
CA THR A 143 -2.12 -1.21 -9.04
C THR A 143 -2.92 -2.28 -8.31
N GLU A 144 -3.40 -3.27 -9.06
CA GLU A 144 -4.12 -4.42 -8.51
C GLU A 144 -3.17 -5.42 -7.83
N GLY A 145 -3.69 -6.08 -6.78
CA GLY A 145 -3.14 -7.34 -6.27
C GLY A 145 -2.05 -7.20 -5.22
N GLU A 146 -1.15 -8.19 -5.23
CA GLU A 146 -0.15 -8.42 -4.19
C GLU A 146 0.98 -7.38 -4.16
N GLY A 147 1.57 -7.16 -2.99
CA GLY A 147 2.62 -6.16 -2.82
C GLY A 147 3.20 -6.11 -1.41
N LEU A 148 3.97 -5.06 -1.14
CA LEU A 148 4.58 -4.82 0.18
C LEU A 148 3.77 -3.85 1.06
N GLY A 149 2.53 -3.59 0.66
CA GLY A 149 1.66 -2.58 1.24
C GLY A 149 1.48 -1.34 0.35
N ILE A 150 0.28 -0.80 0.41
CA ILE A 150 -0.14 0.44 -0.23
C ILE A 150 0.52 1.59 0.51
N LEU A 151 1.31 2.41 -0.18
CA LEU A 151 2.00 3.54 0.42
C LEU A 151 1.04 4.63 0.93
N PRO A 152 1.47 5.44 1.92
CA PRO A 152 0.68 6.57 2.42
C PRO A 152 0.20 7.52 1.32
N GLY A 153 -1.09 7.85 1.36
CA GLY A 153 -1.72 8.75 0.39
C GLY A 153 -1.96 8.12 -0.99
N SER A 154 -1.76 6.80 -1.15
CA SER A 154 -2.03 6.03 -2.36
C SER A 154 -3.23 5.10 -2.17
N ALA A 155 -3.57 4.35 -3.23
CA ALA A 155 -4.56 3.30 -3.21
C ALA A 155 -4.02 2.01 -3.87
N GLY A 156 -4.68 0.89 -3.58
CA GLY A 156 -4.53 -0.39 -4.27
C GLY A 156 -5.91 -1.03 -4.42
N TRP A 157 -6.05 -2.06 -5.25
CA TRP A 157 -7.34 -2.71 -5.43
C TRP A 157 -7.21 -4.20 -5.70
N VAL A 158 -8.34 -4.91 -5.58
CA VAL A 158 -8.47 -6.32 -5.97
C VAL A 158 -9.91 -6.60 -6.35
N THR A 159 -10.12 -7.42 -7.37
CA THR A 159 -11.43 -7.94 -7.75
C THR A 159 -11.52 -9.43 -7.45
N VAL A 160 -12.56 -9.84 -6.74
CA VAL A 160 -12.80 -11.25 -6.38
C VAL A 160 -14.25 -11.63 -6.62
N THR A 161 -14.51 -12.92 -6.86
CA THR A 161 -15.88 -13.46 -6.82
C THR A 161 -16.17 -13.99 -5.42
N LEU A 162 -17.12 -13.37 -4.71
CA LEU A 162 -17.49 -13.76 -3.36
C LEU A 162 -18.84 -14.50 -3.35
N PRO A 163 -18.90 -15.75 -2.85
CA PRO A 163 -20.17 -16.38 -2.53
C PRO A 163 -20.82 -15.73 -1.29
N PRO A 164 -22.13 -15.96 -1.06
CA PRO A 164 -22.77 -15.55 0.18
C PRO A 164 -22.02 -16.07 1.41
N GLY A 165 -21.85 -15.21 2.42
CA GLY A 165 -21.06 -15.55 3.60
C GLY A 165 -20.61 -14.35 4.41
N ARG A 166 -19.77 -14.62 5.41
CA ARG A 166 -19.13 -13.60 6.24
C ARG A 166 -17.64 -13.59 5.96
N TYR A 167 -17.09 -12.40 5.84
CA TYR A 167 -15.67 -12.17 5.56
C TYR A 167 -15.09 -11.17 6.54
N GLU A 168 -13.82 -11.33 6.83
CA GLU A 168 -13.02 -10.39 7.56
C GLU A 168 -12.04 -9.76 6.57
N LEU A 169 -12.14 -8.44 6.41
CA LEU A 169 -11.14 -7.66 5.70
C LEU A 169 -10.09 -7.25 6.73
N VAL A 170 -8.81 -7.52 6.48
CA VAL A 170 -7.74 -7.30 7.45
C VAL A 170 -6.54 -6.61 6.82
N CYS A 171 -5.78 -5.83 7.58
CA CYS A 171 -4.39 -5.53 7.25
C CYS A 171 -3.50 -6.46 8.07
N ASN A 172 -2.72 -7.31 7.41
CA ASN A 172 -1.89 -8.33 8.07
C ASN A 172 -0.39 -8.00 8.05
N LEU A 173 -0.03 -6.75 7.76
CA LEU A 173 1.31 -6.24 8.04
C LEU A 173 1.62 -6.41 9.54
N PRO A 174 2.89 -6.70 9.92
CA PRO A 174 3.25 -7.06 11.29
C PRO A 174 2.70 -6.09 12.34
N GLY A 175 1.83 -6.60 13.23
CA GLY A 175 1.22 -5.87 14.33
C GLY A 175 -0.05 -5.09 13.98
N HIS A 176 -0.41 -4.95 12.71
CA HIS A 176 -1.54 -4.11 12.28
C HIS A 176 -2.89 -4.72 12.67
N TYR A 177 -3.08 -6.03 12.47
CA TYR A 177 -4.29 -6.73 12.90
C TYR A 177 -4.52 -6.61 14.41
N ALA A 178 -3.49 -6.89 15.21
CA ALA A 178 -3.54 -6.78 16.66
C ALA A 178 -3.79 -5.35 17.15
N ALA A 179 -3.42 -4.35 16.35
CA ALA A 179 -3.70 -2.94 16.59
C ALA A 179 -5.13 -2.51 16.20
N GLY A 180 -5.94 -3.41 15.64
CA GLY A 180 -7.36 -3.17 15.31
C GLY A 180 -7.65 -2.99 13.82
N MET A 181 -6.72 -3.34 12.92
CA MET A 181 -6.94 -3.23 11.47
C MET A 181 -7.73 -4.39 10.88
N TYR A 182 -9.00 -4.45 11.22
CA TYR A 182 -9.94 -5.36 10.60
C TYR A 182 -11.34 -4.73 10.51
N THR A 183 -12.15 -5.23 9.59
CA THR A 183 -13.60 -4.98 9.53
C THR A 183 -14.31 -6.21 8.99
N GLN A 184 -15.57 -6.40 9.36
CA GLN A 184 -16.39 -7.48 8.82
C GLN A 184 -17.16 -7.00 7.58
N LEU A 185 -17.27 -7.87 6.58
CA LEU A 185 -18.17 -7.75 5.46
C LEU A 185 -19.14 -8.94 5.44
N THR A 186 -20.42 -8.68 5.23
CA THR A 186 -21.42 -9.71 4.92
C THR A 186 -21.70 -9.69 3.42
N VAL A 187 -21.76 -10.86 2.81
CA VAL A 187 -22.15 -11.04 1.41
C VAL A 187 -23.44 -11.84 1.39
N SER A 188 -24.48 -11.31 0.74
CA SER A 188 -25.83 -11.91 0.66
C SER A 188 -26.22 -12.28 -0.75
#